data_AF-A0AAV4F325-F1
#
_entry.id   AF-A0AAV4F325-F1
#
_cell.length_a   1.000
_cell.length_b   1.000
_cell.length_c   1.000
_cell.angle_alpha   90.00
_cell.angle_beta   90.00
_cell.angle_gamma   90.00
#
_symmetry.space_group_name_H-M   'P 1'
#
loop_
_entity.id
_entity.type
_entity.pdbx_description
1 polymer ?
#
loop_
_entity_poly.entity_id
_entity_poly.type
_entity_poly.pdbx_seq_one_letter_code
_entity_poly.pdbx_strand_id
1 'polypeptide(L)'
;MYMSHSQPKYAHPPLETKRRVCRDERERVVLAQLRCNGKSPIFQKYLYDIGASLCDACLQCGQSPDDLHHALYDCPEVDVFRSLIPGDPMVSFWESPLQMIEFLRASQRLPIA
;
A
#
# COMPACT_ATOMS: atom_id res chain seq x y z
N MET A 1 -6.51 -36.96 -18.90
CA MET A 1 -5.34 -36.32 -18.28
C MET A 1 -5.63 -34.82 -18.21
N TYR A 2 -6.01 -34.30 -17.03
CA TYR A 2 -6.23 -32.86 -16.84
C TYR A 2 -5.01 -32.30 -16.12
N MET A 3 -4.34 -31.34 -16.75
CA MET A 3 -3.23 -30.61 -16.16
C MET A 3 -3.77 -29.68 -15.08
N SER A 4 -3.42 -29.94 -13.82
CA SER A 4 -3.70 -29.06 -12.71
C SER A 4 -2.82 -27.81 -12.83
N HIS A 5 -3.42 -26.68 -13.21
CA HIS A 5 -2.78 -25.38 -13.11
C HIS A 5 -2.62 -25.01 -11.64
N SER A 6 -1.39 -25.12 -11.15
CA SER A 6 -0.96 -24.67 -9.83
C SER A 6 -1.16 -23.16 -9.70
N GLN A 7 -2.23 -22.72 -9.04
CA GLN A 7 -2.34 -21.34 -8.60
C GLN A 7 -1.20 -21.01 -7.62
N PRO A 8 -0.61 -19.80 -7.68
CA PRO A 8 0.35 -19.39 -6.66
C PRO A 8 -0.33 -19.40 -5.29
N LYS A 9 0.33 -20.02 -4.30
CA LYS A 9 -0.12 -20.13 -2.91
C LYS A 9 -0.18 -18.73 -2.30
N TYR A 10 -1.33 -18.07 -2.44
CA TYR A 10 -1.60 -16.85 -1.71
C TYR A 10 -1.48 -17.14 -0.21
N ALA A 11 -0.59 -16.43 0.46
CA ALA A 11 -0.42 -16.52 1.91
C ALA A 11 -1.78 -16.30 2.59
N HIS A 12 -2.21 -17.28 3.38
CA HIS A 12 -3.45 -17.16 4.14
C HIS A 12 -3.37 -15.94 5.08
N PRO A 13 -4.43 -15.12 5.18
CA PRO A 13 -4.47 -14.06 6.18
C PRO A 13 -4.34 -14.70 7.58
N PRO A 14 -3.49 -14.17 8.47
CA PRO A 14 -3.28 -14.75 9.80
C PRO A 14 -4.59 -14.86 10.58
N LEU A 15 -4.82 -16.01 11.21
CA LEU A 15 -5.99 -16.33 12.04
C LEU A 15 -6.16 -15.30 13.18
N GLU A 16 -7.20 -14.47 13.06
CA GLU A 16 -7.99 -13.66 14.02
C GLU A 16 -7.36 -12.99 15.27
N THR A 17 -6.23 -13.43 15.81
CA THR A 17 -5.61 -12.90 17.03
C THR A 17 -4.79 -11.62 16.84
N LYS A 18 -4.56 -11.17 15.60
CA LYS A 18 -3.84 -9.92 15.28
C LYS A 18 -4.74 -8.79 14.76
N ARG A 19 -6.05 -8.79 15.08
CA ARG A 19 -6.99 -7.74 14.62
C ARG A 19 -6.78 -6.33 15.22
N ARG A 20 -5.87 -6.17 16.20
CA ARG A 20 -5.56 -4.88 16.85
C ARG A 20 -4.11 -4.45 16.63
N VAL A 21 -3.65 -4.44 15.39
CA VAL A 21 -2.30 -3.95 15.09
C VAL A 21 -2.32 -2.46 14.70
N CYS A 22 -3.37 -1.99 14.03
CA CYS A 22 -3.53 -0.57 13.72
C CYS A 22 -4.30 0.17 14.82
N ARG A 23 -3.92 1.42 15.08
CA ARG A 23 -4.45 2.25 16.15
C ARG A 23 -5.81 2.85 15.78
N ASP A 24 -6.06 3.09 14.50
CA ASP A 24 -7.26 3.75 13.96
C ASP A 24 -8.03 2.84 12.96
N GLU A 25 -9.35 2.99 12.88
CA GLU A 25 -10.19 2.44 11.82
C GLU A 25 -9.73 2.85 10.43
N ARG A 26 -9.36 4.13 10.23
CA ARG A 26 -8.91 4.61 8.92
C ARG A 26 -7.66 3.87 8.44
N GLU A 27 -6.69 3.65 9.31
CA GLU A 27 -5.48 2.86 9.02
C GLU A 27 -5.83 1.44 8.59
N ARG A 28 -6.76 0.79 9.32
CA ARG A 28 -7.21 -0.57 8.99
C ARG A 28 -7.87 -0.64 7.62
N VAL A 29 -8.73 0.33 7.30
CA VAL A 29 -9.42 0.42 6.01
C VAL A 29 -8.40 0.63 4.89
N VAL A 30 -7.45 1.55 5.05
CA VAL A 30 -6.42 1.80 4.04
C VAL A 30 -5.58 0.55 3.79
N LEU A 31 -5.08 -0.12 4.83
CA LEU A 31 -4.32 -1.36 4.63
C LEU A 31 -5.17 -2.46 3.98
N ALA A 32 -6.44 -2.60 4.34
CA ALA A 32 -7.33 -3.57 3.71
C ALA A 32 -7.54 -3.26 2.22
N GLN A 33 -7.75 -1.99 1.87
CA GLN A 33 -7.87 -1.52 0.49
C GLN A 33 -6.61 -1.83 -0.32
N LEU A 34 -5.43 -1.49 0.23
CA LEU A 34 -4.15 -1.74 -0.41
C LEU A 34 -3.87 -3.25 -0.61
N ARG A 35 -4.34 -4.10 0.31
CA ARG A 35 -4.26 -5.57 0.18
C ARG A 35 -5.18 -6.12 -0.90
N CYS A 36 -6.27 -5.44 -1.19
CA CYS A 36 -7.22 -5.78 -2.25
C CYS A 36 -6.85 -5.07 -3.57
N ASN A 37 -5.68 -5.40 -4.13
CA ASN A 37 -5.14 -4.92 -5.41
C ASN A 37 -4.53 -3.51 -5.43
N GLY A 38 -4.06 -2.98 -4.30
CA GLY A 38 -3.36 -1.69 -4.26
C GLY A 38 -4.24 -0.46 -4.54
N LYS A 39 -5.56 -0.63 -4.60
CA LYS A 39 -6.52 0.44 -4.91
C LYS A 39 -6.95 1.14 -3.63
N SER A 40 -6.58 2.40 -3.46
CA SER A 40 -6.99 3.20 -2.30
C SER A 40 -7.06 4.69 -2.64
N PRO A 41 -7.98 5.47 -2.02
CA PRO A 41 -8.06 6.93 -2.18
C PRO A 41 -6.81 7.71 -1.80
N ILE A 42 -5.81 7.07 -1.18
CA ILE A 42 -4.52 7.71 -0.88
C ILE A 42 -3.59 7.87 -2.10
N PHE A 43 -4.00 7.33 -3.25
CA PHE A 43 -3.24 7.31 -4.50
C PHE A 43 -3.97 8.03 -5.63
N GLN A 44 -3.28 8.91 -6.37
CA GLN A 44 -3.89 9.65 -7.48
C GLN A 44 -4.35 8.74 -8.61
N LYS A 45 -3.65 7.63 -8.88
CA LYS A 45 -4.10 6.65 -9.88
C LYS A 45 -5.50 6.15 -9.61
N TYR A 46 -5.80 5.80 -8.36
CA TYR A 46 -7.13 5.32 -8.00
C TYR A 46 -8.19 6.42 -8.17
N LEU A 47 -7.87 7.65 -7.76
CA LEU A 47 -8.79 8.79 -7.92
C LEU A 47 -9.05 9.11 -9.40
N TYR A 48 -8.02 9.03 -10.24
CA TYR A 48 -8.15 9.17 -11.69
C TYR A 48 -9.03 8.06 -12.30
N ASP A 49 -8.77 6.80 -11.94
CA ASP A 49 -9.52 5.64 -12.44
C ASP A 49 -11.04 5.74 -12.14
N ILE A 50 -11.43 6.40 -11.04
CA ILE A 50 -12.84 6.62 -10.67
C ILE A 50 -13.39 7.98 -11.11
N GLY A 51 -12.62 8.79 -11.84
CA GLY A 51 -13.02 10.12 -12.30
C GLY A 51 -13.08 11.20 -11.22
N ALA A 52 -12.44 10.98 -10.06
CA ALA A 52 -12.35 11.93 -8.95
C ALA A 52 -11.10 12.83 -9.01
N SER A 53 -10.15 12.54 -9.90
CA SER A 53 -8.99 13.39 -10.20
C SER A 53 -8.82 13.54 -11.71
N LEU A 54 -8.22 14.68 -12.13
CA LEU A 54 -7.93 14.97 -13.54
C LEU A 54 -6.62 14.33 -14.02
N CYS A 55 -5.75 13.89 -13.10
CA CYS A 55 -4.51 13.20 -13.44
C CYS A 55 -4.18 12.10 -12.42
N ASP A 56 -3.36 11.15 -12.85
CA ASP A 56 -2.83 10.05 -12.03
C ASP A 56 -1.42 10.31 -11.51
N ALA A 57 -0.92 11.54 -11.60
CA ALA A 57 0.45 11.89 -11.21
C ALA A 57 0.64 11.93 -9.69
N CYS A 58 1.82 11.55 -9.22
CA CYS A 58 2.17 11.56 -7.81
C CYS A 58 2.22 12.99 -7.28
N LEU A 59 1.50 13.25 -6.18
CA LEU A 59 1.50 14.58 -5.56
C LEU A 59 2.85 14.97 -4.93
N GLN A 60 3.75 14.01 -4.73
CA GLN A 60 5.07 14.25 -4.17
C GLN A 60 6.08 14.58 -5.27
N CYS A 61 6.28 13.69 -6.25
CA CYS A 61 7.33 13.84 -7.26
C CYS A 61 6.83 14.31 -8.64
N GLY A 62 5.51 14.40 -8.85
CA GLY A 62 4.90 14.79 -10.12
C GLY A 62 4.93 13.72 -11.22
N GLN A 63 5.50 12.54 -10.98
CA GLN A 63 5.56 11.45 -11.96
C GLN A 63 4.30 10.60 -11.92
N SER A 64 3.85 10.09 -13.07
CA SER A 64 2.74 9.13 -13.16
C SER A 64 3.24 7.71 -13.48
N PRO A 65 2.49 6.66 -13.07
CA PRO A 65 1.28 6.72 -12.24
C PRO A 65 1.58 6.70 -10.73
N ASP A 66 0.75 7.38 -9.94
CA ASP A 66 0.78 7.34 -8.48
C ASP A 66 0.01 6.15 -7.94
N ASP A 67 0.70 5.03 -7.78
CA ASP A 67 0.14 3.81 -7.20
C ASP A 67 1.01 3.22 -6.09
N LEU A 68 0.61 2.06 -5.57
CA LEU A 68 1.33 1.38 -4.50
C LEU A 68 2.76 1.00 -4.90
N HIS A 69 2.97 0.57 -6.14
CA HIS A 69 4.30 0.21 -6.62
C HIS A 69 5.19 1.44 -6.68
N HIS A 70 4.67 2.52 -7.26
CA HIS A 70 5.37 3.80 -7.31
C HIS A 70 5.77 4.28 -5.92
N ALA A 71 4.86 4.23 -4.94
CA ALA A 71 5.17 4.63 -3.58
C ALA A 71 6.30 3.79 -2.96
N LEU A 72 6.23 2.46 -3.11
CA LEU A 72 7.17 1.54 -2.48
C LEU A 72 8.55 1.49 -3.14
N TYR A 73 8.65 1.74 -4.46
CA TYR A 73 9.88 1.47 -5.22
C TYR A 73 10.38 2.64 -6.08
N ASP A 74 9.50 3.44 -6.68
CA ASP A 74 9.92 4.37 -7.74
C ASP A 74 9.97 5.84 -7.31
N CYS A 75 9.13 6.25 -6.35
CA CYS A 75 9.01 7.64 -5.94
C CYS A 75 10.29 8.15 -5.23
N PRO A 76 11.04 9.08 -5.83
CA PRO A 76 12.33 9.52 -5.26
C PRO A 76 12.13 10.35 -3.98
N GLU A 77 11.04 11.11 -3.89
CA GLU A 77 10.75 12.01 -2.76
C GLU A 77 10.45 11.26 -1.45
N VAL A 78 10.15 9.96 -1.52
CA VAL A 78 9.82 9.14 -0.35
C VAL A 78 10.88 8.07 -0.07
N ASP A 79 11.98 8.06 -0.83
CA ASP A 79 13.04 7.05 -0.73
C ASP A 79 13.65 7.01 0.68
N VAL A 80 13.83 8.19 1.29
CA VAL A 80 14.35 8.33 2.66
C VAL A 80 13.50 7.58 3.70
N PHE A 81 12.20 7.42 3.44
CA PHE A 81 11.26 6.77 4.35
C PHE A 81 11.18 5.25 4.14
N ARG A 82 11.71 4.71 3.04
CA ARG A 82 11.66 3.26 2.77
C ARG A 82 12.46 2.46 3.80
N SER A 83 13.44 3.09 4.44
CA SER A 83 14.18 2.53 5.58
C SER A 83 13.29 2.15 6.77
N LEU A 84 12.07 2.70 6.87
CA LEU A 84 11.09 2.33 7.89
C LEU A 84 10.48 0.94 7.64
N ILE A 85 10.52 0.45 6.40
CA ILE A 85 10.00 -0.84 6.01
C ILE A 85 11.17 -1.84 5.99
N PRO A 86 11.17 -2.89 6.81
CA PRO A 86 12.26 -3.86 6.81
C PRO A 86 12.23 -4.71 5.54
N GLY A 87 13.39 -5.04 4.96
CA GLY A 87 13.47 -6.00 3.85
C GLY A 87 12.76 -5.55 2.56
N ASP A 88 12.13 -6.51 1.86
CA ASP A 88 11.36 -6.20 0.66
C ASP A 88 10.04 -5.46 1.00
N PRO A 89 9.77 -4.29 0.40
CA PRO A 89 8.58 -3.50 0.70
C PRO A 89 7.25 -4.24 0.52
N MET A 90 7.12 -5.10 -0.50
CA MET A 90 5.89 -5.86 -0.74
C MET A 90 5.71 -7.02 0.22
N VAL A 91 6.78 -7.71 0.62
CA VAL A 91 6.70 -8.73 1.68
C VAL A 91 6.31 -8.07 3.01
N SER A 92 7.00 -7.00 3.39
CA SER A 92 6.75 -6.29 4.64
C SER A 92 5.41 -5.58 4.70
N PHE A 93 4.83 -5.21 3.55
CA PHE A 93 3.43 -4.77 3.47
C PHE A 93 2.44 -5.77 4.10
N TRP A 94 2.68 -7.07 3.93
CA TRP A 94 1.83 -8.13 4.50
C TRP A 94 2.21 -8.47 5.94
N GLU A 95 3.50 -8.52 6.24
CA GLU A 95 4.02 -9.03 7.51
C GLU A 95 4.14 -7.95 8.60
N SER A 96 4.33 -6.70 8.19
CA SER A 96 4.68 -5.55 9.05
C SER A 96 3.74 -4.36 8.83
N PRO A 97 2.43 -4.49 9.14
CA PRO A 97 1.44 -3.45 8.87
C PRO A 97 1.67 -2.13 9.64
N LEU A 98 2.31 -2.16 10.82
CA LEU A 98 2.61 -0.94 11.57
C LEU A 98 3.66 -0.09 10.87
N GLN A 99 4.77 -0.72 10.47
CA GLN A 99 5.83 -0.08 9.72
C GLN A 99 5.31 0.47 8.38
N MET A 100 4.38 -0.26 7.75
CA MET A 100 3.70 0.24 6.55
C MET A 100 2.89 1.51 6.82
N ILE A 101 2.15 1.58 7.92
CA ILE A 101 1.43 2.81 8.31
C ILE A 101 2.40 3.96 8.60
N GLU A 102 3.50 3.69 9.31
CA GLU A 102 4.54 4.69 9.59
C GLU A 102 5.15 5.23 8.30
N PHE A 103 5.45 4.36 7.34
CA PHE A 103 5.88 4.75 5.99
C PHE A 103 4.84 5.60 5.27
N LEU A 104 3.57 5.20 5.26
CA LEU A 104 2.49 5.94 4.59
C LEU A 104 2.25 7.32 5.22
N ARG A 105 2.48 7.45 6.53
CA ARG A 105 2.45 8.75 7.23
C ARG A 105 3.66 9.61 6.90
N ALA A 106 4.86 9.04 6.97
CA ALA A 106 6.10 9.75 6.70
C ALA A 106 6.15 10.27 5.25
N SER A 107 5.61 9.49 4.30
CA SER A 107 5.42 9.89 2.91
C SER A 107 4.20 10.81 2.66
N GLN A 108 3.53 11.28 3.71
CA GLN A 108 2.38 12.18 3.66
C GLN A 108 1.17 11.66 2.86
N ARG A 109 1.07 10.35 2.63
CA ARG A 109 -0.06 9.72 1.92
C ARG A 109 -1.23 9.42 2.84
N LEU A 110 -0.93 9.20 4.12
CA LEU A 110 -1.92 9.10 5.18
C LEU A 110 -1.74 10.32 6.11
N PRO A 111 -2.79 11.11 6.36
CA PRO A 111 -2.68 12.24 7.27
C PRO A 111 -2.33 11.78 8.69
N ILE A 112 -1.57 12.62 9.37
CA ILE A 112 -1.26 12.45 10.79
C ILE A 112 -2.55 12.73 11.56
N ALA A 113 -2.97 11.76 12.38
CA ALA A 113 -4.10 11.91 13.30
C ALA A 113 -3.67 12.64 14.57
#